data_AF-A0AA42BJH5-F1
#
_entry.id   AF-A0AA42BJH5-F1
#
_cell.length_a   1.000
_cell.length_b   1.000
_cell.length_c   1.000
_cell.angle_alpha   90.00
_cell.angle_beta   90.00
_cell.angle_gamma   90.00
#
_symmetry.space_group_name_H-M   'P 1'
#
loop_
_entity.id
_entity.type
_entity.pdbx_description
1 polymer ?
#
loop_
_entity_poly.entity_id
_entity_poly.type
_entity_poly.pdbx_seq_one_letter_code
_entity_poly.pdbx_strand_id
1 'polypeptide(L)'
;MTKTVSITRRLEFDAGHRIPSHAGQCRNLHGHRYQLELTLTGEVLHNDKAADDGMILDFGDVKQLANKHLVDLWDHAFLVYRGDTKLVEFLNDMEGGHKTVVLNDVPTVENLAQIAFDILEPVFRNTFGHHLRLSKLVLYETPNCWADVKLARPHEQD
;
A
#
# COMPACT_ATOMS: atom_id res chain seq x y z
N MET A 1 11.91 30.54 4.42
CA MET A 1 11.72 29.07 4.49
C MET A 1 10.62 28.70 3.52
N THR A 2 10.89 27.86 2.54
CA THR A 2 9.85 27.27 1.68
C THR A 2 9.07 26.25 2.51
N LYS A 3 7.74 26.42 2.59
CA LYS A 3 6.87 25.46 3.30
C LYS A 3 6.67 24.26 2.40
N THR A 4 6.82 23.06 2.95
CA THR A 4 6.42 21.81 2.28
C THR A 4 5.04 21.43 2.78
N VAL A 5 4.10 21.19 1.87
CA VAL A 5 2.74 20.73 2.20
C VAL A 5 2.62 19.27 1.78
N SER A 6 1.90 18.49 2.59
CA SER A 6 1.59 17.09 2.30
C SER A 6 0.11 16.83 2.55
N ILE A 7 -0.46 15.92 1.78
CA ILE A 7 -1.80 15.37 1.99
C ILE A 7 -1.69 13.89 2.32
N THR A 8 -2.58 13.38 3.17
CA THR A 8 -2.65 11.95 3.47
C THR A 8 -4.06 11.44 3.21
N ARG A 9 -4.18 10.36 2.43
CA ARG A 9 -5.44 9.65 2.22
C ARG A 9 -5.38 8.29 2.90
N ARG A 10 -6.42 7.98 3.68
CA ARG A 10 -6.64 6.67 4.29
C ARG A 10 -7.58 5.82 3.44
N LEU A 11 -7.26 4.54 3.29
CA LEU A 11 -7.98 3.48 2.58
C LEU A 11 -7.96 2.21 3.43
N GLU A 12 -8.81 1.24 3.12
CA GLU A 12 -8.94 -0.01 3.87
C GLU A 12 -9.21 -1.18 2.92
N PHE A 13 -8.74 -2.37 3.30
CA PHE A 13 -9.06 -3.63 2.64
C PHE A 13 -9.01 -4.78 3.65
N ASP A 14 -9.82 -5.81 3.41
CA ASP A 14 -9.84 -7.02 4.22
C ASP A 14 -9.06 -8.13 3.50
N ALA A 15 -8.07 -8.74 4.14
CA ALA A 15 -7.29 -9.81 3.53
C ALA A 15 -6.88 -10.90 4.53
N GLY A 16 -6.81 -12.13 4.03
CA GLY A 16 -6.25 -13.27 4.74
C GLY A 16 -4.74 -13.40 4.52
N HIS A 17 -4.02 -13.92 5.50
CA HIS A 17 -2.60 -14.26 5.35
C HIS A 17 -2.15 -15.28 6.42
N ARG A 18 -0.88 -15.67 6.34
CA ARG A 18 -0.14 -16.28 7.47
C ARG A 18 1.35 -16.04 7.37
N ILE A 19 2.06 -16.22 8.48
CA ILE A 19 3.52 -16.15 8.59
C ILE A 19 4.04 -17.57 8.88
N PRO A 20 4.48 -18.36 7.87
CA PRO A 20 4.66 -19.82 8.01
C PRO A 20 5.62 -20.25 9.12
N SER A 21 6.71 -19.50 9.31
CA SER A 21 7.76 -19.81 10.30
C SER A 21 7.53 -19.16 11.68
N HIS A 22 6.38 -18.53 11.91
CA HIS A 22 6.11 -17.82 13.15
C HIS A 22 5.89 -18.77 14.34
N ALA A 23 6.49 -18.48 15.50
CA ALA A 23 6.37 -19.33 16.69
C ALA A 23 5.01 -19.22 17.41
N GLY A 24 4.31 -18.10 17.23
CA GLY A 24 2.98 -17.82 17.81
C GLY A 24 1.80 -18.07 16.86
N GLN A 25 0.66 -17.41 17.13
CA GLN A 25 -0.61 -17.64 16.41
C GLN A 25 -0.58 -17.25 14.92
N CYS A 26 0.26 -16.29 14.52
CA CYS A 26 0.32 -15.79 13.14
C CYS A 26 0.74 -16.85 12.10
N ARG A 27 1.18 -18.05 12.52
CA ARG A 27 1.43 -19.19 11.62
C ARG A 27 0.16 -19.84 11.08
N ASN A 28 -0.98 -19.62 11.74
CA ASN A 28 -2.26 -20.15 11.32
C ASN A 28 -2.85 -19.26 10.21
N LEU A 29 -3.75 -19.81 9.40
CA LEU A 29 -4.55 -19.00 8.47
C LEU A 29 -5.45 -18.07 9.28
N HIS A 30 -5.39 -16.77 9.01
CA HIS A 30 -6.19 -15.74 9.65
C HIS A 30 -6.30 -14.55 8.69
N GLY A 31 -6.82 -13.42 9.15
CA GLY A 31 -6.91 -12.22 8.36
C GLY A 31 -7.10 -10.97 9.19
N HIS A 32 -7.00 -9.84 8.50
CA HIS A 32 -7.04 -8.51 9.08
C HIS A 32 -7.85 -7.56 8.20
N ARG A 33 -8.43 -6.55 8.85
CA ARG A 33 -8.84 -5.31 8.20
C ARG A 33 -7.63 -4.38 8.16
N TYR A 34 -6.90 -4.44 7.06
CA TYR A 34 -5.76 -3.56 6.85
C TYR A 34 -6.24 -2.14 6.60
N GLN A 35 -5.45 -1.19 7.08
CA GLN A 35 -5.67 0.21 6.79
C GLN A 35 -4.40 0.79 6.19
N LEU A 36 -4.54 1.39 5.01
CA LEU A 36 -3.46 1.97 4.22
C LEU A 36 -3.55 3.49 4.29
N GLU A 37 -2.46 4.16 4.65
CA GLU A 37 -2.33 5.61 4.56
C GLU A 37 -1.26 5.96 3.53
N LEU A 38 -1.64 6.79 2.56
CA LEU A 38 -0.76 7.29 1.51
C LEU A 38 -0.55 8.78 1.73
N THR A 39 0.68 9.16 2.09
CA THR A 39 1.08 10.56 2.20
C THR A 39 1.80 10.99 0.94
N LEU A 40 1.23 11.98 0.25
CA LEU A 40 1.84 12.60 -0.90
C LEU A 40 2.34 14.00 -0.56
N THR A 41 3.52 14.33 -1.06
CA THR A 41 4.17 15.63 -0.87
C THR A 41 4.40 16.27 -2.23
N GLY A 42 4.02 17.53 -2.36
CA GLY A 42 4.14 18.28 -3.61
C GLY A 42 3.93 19.77 -3.40
N GLU A 43 3.87 20.50 -4.50
CA GLU A 43 3.53 21.93 -4.50
C GLU A 43 2.02 22.13 -4.55
N VAL A 44 1.54 23.19 -3.90
CA VAL A 44 0.14 23.60 -4.06
C VAL A 44 0.02 24.26 -5.43
N LEU A 45 -0.88 23.74 -6.25
CA LEU A 45 -1.16 24.28 -7.58
C LEU A 45 -1.81 25.66 -7.43
N HIS A 46 -1.35 26.60 -8.25
CA HIS A 46 -1.88 27.96 -8.34
C HIS A 46 -2.21 28.27 -9.79
N ASN A 47 -3.48 28.09 -10.15
CA ASN A 47 -3.99 28.30 -11.49
C ASN A 47 -5.41 28.87 -11.43
N ASP A 48 -5.50 30.20 -11.49
CA ASP A 48 -6.77 30.91 -11.46
C ASP A 48 -7.74 30.32 -12.50
N LYS A 49 -8.87 29.79 -12.01
CA LYS A 49 -10.01 29.18 -12.74
C LYS A 49 -9.90 27.69 -13.05
N ALA A 50 -8.86 26.99 -12.61
CA ALA A 50 -8.82 25.53 -12.68
C ALA A 50 -9.53 24.88 -11.47
N ALA A 51 -10.06 23.67 -11.64
CA ALA A 51 -10.78 22.96 -10.58
C ALA A 51 -9.86 22.48 -9.44
N ASP A 52 -8.57 22.33 -9.72
CA ASP A 52 -7.50 21.89 -8.82
C ASP A 52 -6.69 23.06 -8.22
N ASP A 53 -7.13 24.31 -8.42
CA ASP A 53 -6.52 25.49 -7.82
C ASP A 53 -6.54 25.38 -6.28
N GLY A 54 -5.37 25.59 -5.66
CA GLY A 54 -5.19 25.46 -4.22
C GLY A 54 -5.01 24.02 -3.72
N MET A 55 -4.87 23.03 -4.59
CA MET A 55 -4.67 21.62 -4.22
C MET A 55 -3.25 21.13 -4.50
N ILE A 56 -2.80 20.09 -3.79
CA ILE A 56 -1.64 19.28 -4.21
C ILE A 56 -2.09 18.25 -5.25
N LEU A 57 -3.19 17.57 -4.94
CA LEU A 57 -3.88 16.58 -5.76
C LEU A 57 -5.27 16.35 -5.16
N ASP A 58 -6.26 16.04 -5.99
CA ASP A 58 -7.60 15.66 -5.52
C ASP A 58 -7.56 14.32 -4.77
N PHE A 59 -8.23 14.23 -3.62
CA PHE A 59 -8.27 12.99 -2.83
C PHE A 59 -8.98 11.83 -3.52
N GLY A 60 -9.87 12.12 -4.48
CA GLY A 60 -10.53 11.16 -5.36
C GLY A 60 -9.56 10.48 -6.31
N ASP A 61 -8.61 11.23 -6.88
CA ASP A 61 -7.56 10.67 -7.75
C ASP A 61 -6.62 9.75 -6.97
N VAL A 62 -6.22 10.15 -5.76
CA VAL A 62 -5.43 9.31 -4.85
C VAL A 62 -6.14 7.98 -4.58
N LYS A 63 -7.44 8.04 -4.26
CA LYS A 63 -8.27 6.85 -4.04
C LYS A 63 -8.36 5.99 -5.29
N GLN A 64 -8.63 6.59 -6.46
CA GLN A 64 -8.81 5.84 -7.71
C GLN A 64 -7.55 5.06 -8.09
N LEU A 65 -6.39 5.72 -8.06
CA LEU A 65 -5.12 5.07 -8.40
C LEU A 65 -4.76 3.97 -7.40
N ALA A 66 -4.88 4.25 -6.10
CA ALA A 66 -4.59 3.26 -5.06
C ALA A 66 -5.51 2.04 -5.16
N ASN A 67 -6.81 2.25 -5.42
CA ASN A 67 -7.76 1.15 -5.60
C ASN A 67 -7.41 0.29 -6.81
N LYS A 68 -7.26 0.93 -7.97
CA LYS A 68 -6.99 0.24 -9.23
C LYS A 68 -5.70 -0.59 -9.19
N HIS A 69 -4.66 -0.09 -8.53
CA HIS A 69 -3.33 -0.67 -8.58
C HIS A 69 -2.97 -1.53 -7.37
N LEU A 70 -3.71 -1.44 -6.26
CA LEU A 70 -3.37 -2.17 -5.04
C LEU A 70 -4.60 -2.63 -4.26
N VAL A 71 -5.43 -1.70 -3.75
CA VAL A 71 -6.46 -2.01 -2.75
C VAL A 71 -7.48 -3.00 -3.31
N ASP A 72 -8.00 -2.79 -4.52
CA ASP A 72 -8.99 -3.71 -5.09
C ASP A 72 -8.38 -5.08 -5.46
N LEU A 73 -7.06 -5.16 -5.67
CA LEU A 73 -6.36 -6.42 -5.95
C LEU A 73 -6.15 -7.24 -4.67
N TRP A 74 -5.93 -6.57 -3.54
CA TRP A 74 -5.68 -7.21 -2.24
C TRP A 74 -6.94 -7.42 -1.42
N ASP A 75 -7.98 -6.61 -1.63
CA ASP A 75 -9.24 -6.73 -0.91
C ASP A 75 -9.94 -8.06 -1.18
N HIS A 76 -10.45 -8.69 -0.12
CA HIS A 76 -11.01 -10.05 -0.13
C HIS A 76 -10.09 -11.11 -0.75
N ALA A 77 -8.77 -10.90 -0.72
CA ALA A 77 -7.79 -11.88 -1.17
C ALA A 77 -7.11 -12.60 0.00
N PHE A 78 -6.46 -13.73 -0.29
CA PHE A 78 -5.47 -14.32 0.60
C PHE A 78 -4.06 -14.02 0.07
N LEU A 79 -3.27 -13.30 0.86
CA LEU A 79 -1.89 -12.94 0.57
C LEU A 79 -0.98 -14.07 1.04
N VAL A 80 -0.33 -14.77 0.11
CA VAL A 80 0.46 -15.97 0.41
C VAL A 80 1.89 -15.84 -0.09
N TYR A 81 2.84 -16.23 0.75
CA TYR A 81 4.24 -16.34 0.35
C TYR A 81 4.40 -17.47 -0.68
N ARG A 82 5.04 -17.20 -1.81
CA ARG A 82 5.30 -18.19 -2.86
C ARG A 82 6.06 -19.44 -2.39
N GLY A 83 6.88 -19.31 -1.34
CA GLY A 83 7.62 -20.44 -0.77
C GLY A 83 6.74 -21.33 0.13
N ASP A 84 5.53 -20.90 0.47
CA ASP A 84 4.53 -21.71 1.16
C ASP A 84 3.75 -22.59 0.17
N THR A 85 4.48 -23.46 -0.52
CA THR A 85 3.99 -24.20 -1.71
C THR A 85 2.73 -25.00 -1.43
N LYS A 86 2.64 -25.66 -0.27
CA LYS A 86 1.44 -26.43 0.12
C LYS A 86 0.18 -25.56 0.25
N LEU A 87 0.31 -24.36 0.80
CA LEU A 87 -0.84 -23.45 0.91
C LEU A 87 -1.20 -22.84 -0.44
N VAL A 88 -0.19 -22.49 -1.25
CA VAL A 88 -0.41 -21.99 -2.62
C VAL A 88 -1.18 -23.02 -3.44
N GLU A 89 -0.77 -24.29 -3.41
CA GLU A 89 -1.46 -25.40 -4.08
C GLU A 89 -2.90 -25.55 -3.57
N PHE A 90 -3.09 -25.60 -2.24
CA PHE A 90 -4.42 -25.71 -1.63
C PHE A 90 -5.37 -24.59 -2.06
N LEU A 91 -4.91 -23.34 -2.06
CA LEU A 91 -5.75 -22.20 -2.45
C LEU A 91 -6.08 -22.21 -3.95
N ASN A 92 -5.15 -22.64 -4.80
CA ASN A 92 -5.36 -22.73 -6.25
C ASN A 92 -6.33 -23.85 -6.65
N ASP A 93 -6.40 -24.92 -5.86
CA ASP A 93 -7.27 -26.07 -6.11
C ASP A 93 -8.74 -25.85 -5.66
N MET A 94 -9.06 -24.70 -5.04
CA MET A 94 -10.42 -24.40 -4.58
C MET A 94 -11.40 -24.25 -5.75
N GLU A 95 -12.49 -25.02 -5.72
CA GLU A 95 -13.57 -24.95 -6.71
C GLU A 95 -14.19 -23.54 -6.74
N GLY A 96 -14.47 -23.03 -7.95
CA GLY A 96 -14.94 -21.66 -8.15
C GLY A 96 -13.83 -20.60 -8.18
N GLY A 97 -12.59 -20.99 -7.91
CA GLY A 97 -11.43 -20.11 -7.84
C GLY A 97 -11.39 -19.34 -6.53
N HIS A 98 -10.20 -19.25 -5.94
CA HIS A 98 -9.94 -18.43 -4.77
C HIS A 98 -9.12 -17.20 -5.18
N LYS A 99 -9.47 -16.01 -4.66
CA LYS A 99 -8.69 -14.80 -4.91
C LYS A 99 -7.38 -14.85 -4.13
N THR A 100 -6.33 -15.30 -4.79
CA THR A 100 -5.01 -15.51 -4.17
C THR A 100 -4.00 -14.54 -4.74
N VAL A 101 -3.29 -13.81 -3.88
CA VAL A 101 -2.15 -12.97 -4.27
C VAL A 101 -0.88 -13.66 -3.80
N VAL A 102 -0.08 -14.13 -4.76
CA VAL A 102 1.19 -14.82 -4.48
C VAL A 102 2.32 -13.80 -4.43
N LEU A 103 2.99 -13.69 -3.28
CA LEU A 103 4.05 -12.73 -3.00
C LEU A 103 5.42 -13.39 -3.00
N ASN A 104 6.46 -12.62 -3.36
CA ASN A 104 7.85 -13.09 -3.30
C ASN A 104 8.39 -13.16 -1.87
N ASP A 105 7.74 -12.51 -0.92
CA ASP A 105 8.16 -12.39 0.48
C ASP A 105 7.05 -12.85 1.42
N VAL A 106 7.40 -13.12 2.67
CA VAL A 106 6.43 -13.49 3.72
C VAL A 106 5.51 -12.30 4.00
N PRO A 107 4.18 -12.46 4.04
CA PRO A 107 3.22 -11.36 4.13
C PRO A 107 3.13 -10.78 5.55
N THR A 108 4.25 -10.36 6.13
CA THR A 108 4.27 -9.53 7.35
C THR A 108 3.90 -8.10 7.00
N VAL A 109 3.43 -7.31 7.97
CA VAL A 109 3.06 -5.92 7.72
C VAL A 109 4.20 -5.07 7.14
N GLU A 110 5.46 -5.35 7.52
CA GLU A 110 6.65 -4.66 7.01
C GLU A 110 6.92 -4.96 5.53
N ASN A 111 6.82 -6.22 5.13
CA ASN A 111 7.00 -6.61 3.73
C ASN A 111 5.84 -6.12 2.88
N LEU A 112 4.61 -6.24 3.38
CA LEU A 112 3.42 -5.72 2.69
C LEU A 112 3.48 -4.21 2.49
N ALA A 113 3.97 -3.44 3.48
CA ALA A 113 4.15 -2.00 3.34
C ALA A 113 5.18 -1.64 2.26
N GLN A 114 6.31 -2.36 2.19
CA GLN A 114 7.33 -2.16 1.14
C GLN A 114 6.77 -2.51 -0.25
N ILE A 115 6.13 -3.67 -0.39
CA ILE A 115 5.53 -4.10 -1.66
C ILE A 115 4.47 -3.08 -2.12
N ALA A 116 3.61 -2.63 -1.21
CA ALA A 116 2.59 -1.61 -1.51
C ALA A 116 3.23 -0.29 -1.95
N PHE A 117 4.35 0.12 -1.32
CA PHE A 117 5.08 1.32 -1.70
C PHE A 117 5.69 1.19 -3.10
N ASP A 118 6.37 0.07 -3.37
CA ASP A 118 7.01 -0.21 -4.66
C ASP A 118 6.02 -0.32 -5.81
N ILE A 119 4.79 -0.78 -5.53
CA ILE A 119 3.69 -0.79 -6.50
C ILE A 119 3.18 0.63 -6.77
N LEU A 120 2.96 1.44 -5.73
CA LEU A 120 2.25 2.71 -5.84
C LEU A 120 3.14 3.90 -6.18
N GLU A 121 4.40 3.95 -5.72
CA GLU A 121 5.30 5.08 -6.00
C GLU A 121 5.45 5.34 -7.50
N PRO A 122 5.74 4.32 -8.35
CA PRO A 122 5.89 4.55 -9.78
C PRO A 122 4.57 4.96 -10.42
N VAL A 123 3.43 4.49 -9.92
CA VAL A 123 2.10 4.87 -10.41
C VAL A 123 1.87 6.36 -10.21
N PHE A 124 2.08 6.87 -9.00
CA PHE A 124 1.93 8.30 -8.71
C PHE A 124 2.96 9.14 -9.48
N ARG A 125 4.23 8.72 -9.49
CA ARG A 125 5.30 9.43 -10.21
C ARG A 125 5.04 9.52 -11.71
N ASN A 126 4.62 8.42 -12.34
CA ASN A 126 4.38 8.40 -13.79
C ASN A 126 3.10 9.16 -14.17
N THR A 127 2.13 9.28 -13.26
CA THR A 127 0.86 9.98 -13.52
C THR A 127 1.00 11.50 -13.34
N PHE A 128 1.75 11.95 -12.33
CA PHE A 128 1.82 13.37 -11.94
C PHE A 128 3.21 14.01 -12.10
N GLY A 129 4.21 13.24 -12.53
CA GLY A 129 5.58 13.72 -12.75
C GLY A 129 6.33 14.04 -11.45
N HIS A 130 7.38 14.86 -11.56
CA HIS A 130 8.29 15.15 -10.44
C HIS A 130 7.73 16.13 -9.39
N HIS A 131 6.60 16.80 -9.68
CA HIS A 131 5.99 17.79 -8.79
C HIS A 131 5.22 17.16 -7.61
N LEU A 132 4.95 15.86 -7.68
CA LEU A 132 4.26 15.10 -6.66
C LEU A 132 5.00 13.78 -6.42
N ARG A 133 5.17 13.41 -5.15
CA ARG A 133 5.72 12.10 -4.79
C ARG A 133 4.93 11.46 -3.67
N LEU A 134 4.77 10.14 -3.73
CA LEU A 134 4.38 9.34 -2.57
C LEU A 134 5.54 9.37 -1.57
N SER A 135 5.46 10.19 -0.54
CA SER A 135 6.59 10.43 0.38
C SER A 135 6.59 9.46 1.56
N LYS A 136 5.41 8.95 1.94
CA LYS A 136 5.25 7.98 3.01
C LYS A 136 4.04 7.08 2.76
N LEU A 137 4.17 5.82 3.10
CA LEU A 137 3.09 4.85 3.20
C LEU A 137 3.07 4.27 4.61
N VAL A 138 1.89 4.16 5.21
CA VAL A 138 1.68 3.44 6.47
C VAL A 138 0.69 2.32 6.22
N LEU A 139 1.02 1.11 6.65
CA LEU A 139 0.11 -0.04 6.61
C LEU A 139 -0.13 -0.53 8.04
N TYR A 140 -1.37 -0.45 8.48
CA TYR A 140 -1.83 -0.98 9.76
C TYR A 140 -2.35 -2.40 9.55
N GLU A 141 -1.85 -3.35 10.32
CA GLU A 141 -2.37 -4.73 10.39
C GLU A 141 -3.51 -4.81 11.42
N THR A 142 -3.41 -4.03 12.49
CA THR A 142 -4.47 -3.84 13.47
C THR A 142 -4.55 -2.36 13.85
N PRO A 143 -5.60 -1.91 14.56
CA PRO A 143 -5.67 -0.53 15.04
C PRO A 143 -4.46 -0.07 15.87
N ASN A 144 -3.70 -1.02 16.44
CA ASN A 144 -2.60 -0.75 17.37
C ASN A 144 -1.22 -1.13 16.80
N CYS A 145 -1.12 -1.72 15.61
CA CYS A 145 0.15 -2.22 15.04
C CYS A 145 0.26 -1.88 13.55
N TRP A 146 1.37 -1.27 13.14
CA TRP A 146 1.61 -0.84 11.76
C TRP A 146 3.10 -0.84 11.41
N ALA A 147 3.39 -0.84 10.11
CA ALA A 147 4.69 -0.51 9.55
C ALA A 147 4.57 0.73 8.65
N ASP A 148 5.66 1.49 8.51
CA ASP A 148 5.72 2.61 7.58
C ASP A 148 6.98 2.62 6.72
N VAL A 149 6.82 3.02 5.47
CA VAL A 149 7.88 3.19 4.47
C VAL A 149 7.96 4.67 4.13
N LYS A 150 9.18 5.23 4.15
CA LYS A 150 9.44 6.62 3.79
C LYS A 150 10.46 6.67 2.67
N LEU A 151 10.18 7.52 1.69
CA LEU A 151 11.20 7.89 0.70
C LEU A 151 12.28 8.72 1.41
N ALA A 152 13.54 8.23 1.39
CA ALA A 152 14.67 8.95 1.96
C ALA A 152 14.79 10.35 1.34
N ARG A 153 15.13 11.36 2.14
CA ARG A 153 15.40 12.68 1.58
C ARG A 153 16.70 12.63 0.78
N PRO A 154 16.84 13.42 -0.30
CA PRO A 154 18.09 13.50 -1.09
C PRO A 154 19.36 13.90 -0.30
N HIS A 155 19.25 14.23 0.99
CA HIS A 155 20.34 14.70 1.85
C HIS A 155 20.54 13.87 3.15
N GLU A 156 19.97 12.67 3.24
CA GLU A 156 20.17 11.76 4.40
C GLU A 156 21.18 10.63 4.12
N GLN A 157 21.96 10.76 3.03
CA GLN A 157 23.12 9.93 2.74
C GLN A 157 24.36 10.83 2.62
N ASP A 158 24.82 11.37 3.73
CA ASP A 158 26.17 11.92 3.93
C ASP A 158 26.64 11.58 5.35
#